data_AF-A0A3D0SVH3-F1
#
_entry.id   AF-A0A3D0SVH3-F1
#
_cell.length_a   1.000
_cell.length_b   1.000
_cell.length_c   1.000
_cell.angle_alpha   90.00
_cell.angle_beta   90.00
_cell.angle_gamma   90.00
#
_symmetry.space_group_name_H-M   'P 1'
#
loop_
_entity.id
_entity.type
_entity.pdbx_description
1 polymer ?
#
loop_
_entity_poly.entity_id
_entity_poly.type
_entity_poly.pdbx_seq_one_letter_code
_entity_poly.pdbx_strand_id
1 'polypeptide(L)' 'MKTKTQVAIIGSGPSGLLLGQLLNKAGIDNIIVERVSPDYILGRIRAGILEQGFVDLVREAGVNQRM' A
#
# COMPACT_ATOMS: atom_id res chain seq x y z
N MET A 1 9.74 -6.17 -20.24
CA MET A 1 8.68 -7.09 -19.79
C MET A 1 7.34 -6.40 -20.05
N LYS A 2 6.40 -7.02 -20.78
CA LYS A 2 5.03 -6.48 -20.90
C LYS A 2 4.21 -7.10 -19.77
N THR A 3 3.86 -6.29 -18.77
CA THR A 3 2.96 -6.69 -17.68
C THR A 3 1.60 -6.05 -17.94
N LYS A 4 0.53 -6.84 -17.92
CA LYS A 4 -0.84 -6.35 -17.96
C LYS A 4 -1.47 -6.60 -16.59
N THR A 5 -2.15 -5.59 -16.07
CA THR A 5 -2.90 -5.66 -14.81
C THR A 5 -4.13 -4.75 -14.93
N GLN A 6 -5.08 -4.84 -14.01
CA GLN A 6 -6.23 -3.93 -14.01
C GLN A 6 -5.85 -2.55 -13.47
N VAL A 7 -5.01 -2.51 -12.43
CA VAL A 7 -4.58 -1.25 -11.80
C VAL A 7 -3.07 -1.22 -11.62
N ALA A 8 -2.42 -0.17 -12.14
CA ALA A 8 -1.03 0.13 -11.82
C ALA A 8 -0.98 1.27 -10.79
N ILE A 9 -0.41 0.98 -9.61
CA ILE A 9 -0.23 1.93 -8.52
C ILE A 9 1.19 2.49 -8.61
N ILE A 10 1.32 3.81 -8.67
CA ILE A 10 2.62 4.49 -8.73
C ILE A 10 2.97 5.03 -7.33
N GLY A 11 3.98 4.44 -6.71
CA GLY A 11 4.46 4.78 -5.38
C GLY A 11 4.14 3.70 -4.35
N SER A 12 5.16 3.27 -3.60
CA SER A 12 5.05 2.23 -2.56
C SER A 12 5.08 2.79 -1.13
N GLY A 13 4.57 4.01 -0.95
CA GLY A 13 4.31 4.57 0.37
C GLY A 13 3.09 3.94 1.07
N PRO A 14 2.75 4.39 2.30
CA PRO A 14 1.64 3.81 3.07
C PRO A 14 0.31 3.75 2.30
N SER A 15 -0.06 4.84 1.61
CA SER A 15 -1.30 4.89 0.84
C SER A 15 -1.33 3.93 -0.35
N GLY A 16 -0.20 3.81 -1.08
CA GLY A 16 -0.11 2.91 -2.23
C GLY A 16 -0.14 1.44 -1.81
N LEU A 17 0.54 1.10 -0.72
CA LEU A 17 0.50 -0.24 -0.14
C LEU A 17 -0.88 -0.59 0.41
N LEU A 18 -1.54 0.33 1.12
CA LEU A 18 -2.88 0.12 1.64
C LEU A 18 -3.90 -0.06 0.51
N LEU A 19 -3.83 0.78 -0.53
CA LEU A 19 -4.68 0.64 -1.72
C LEU A 19 -4.48 -0.73 -2.38
N GLY A 20 -3.23 -1.17 -2.56
CA GLY A 20 -2.94 -2.49 -3.12
C GLY A 20 -3.55 -3.63 -2.31
N GLN A 21 -3.52 -3.55 -0.97
CA GLN A 21 -4.17 -4.54 -0.11
C GLN A 21 -5.69 -4.54 -0.24
N LEU A 22 -6.32 -3.35 -0.28
CA LEU A 22 -7.77 -3.22 -0.46
C LEU A 22 -8.22 -3.78 -1.82
N LEU A 23 -7.50 -3.45 -2.90
CA LEU A 23 -7.78 -3.97 -4.24
C LEU A 23 -7.61 -5.49 -4.32
N ASN A 24 -6.53 -6.03 -3.73
CA ASN A 24 -6.34 -7.48 -3.63
C ASN A 24 -7.51 -8.16 -2.89
N LYS A 25 -7.96 -7.58 -1.77
CA LYS A 25 -9.11 -8.11 -1.02
C LYS A 25 -10.41 -8.04 -1.81
N ALA A 26 -10.57 -7.04 -2.68
CA ALA A 26 -11.69 -6.91 -3.59
C ALA A 26 -11.59 -7.80 -4.86
N GLY A 27 -10.51 -8.59 -5.00
CA GLY A 27 -10.29 -9.43 -6.19
C GLY A 27 -9.87 -8.66 -7.45
N ILE A 28 -9.32 -7.45 -7.29
CA ILE A 28 -8.84 -6.60 -8.38
C ILE A 28 -7.33 -6.75 -8.53
N ASP A 29 -6.89 -7.25 -9.67
CA ASP A 29 -5.46 -7.44 -9.95
C ASP A 29 -4.75 -6.07 -10.03
N ASN A 30 -3.64 -5.95 -9.30
CA ASN A 30 -2.88 -4.71 -9.23
C ASN A 30 -1.37 -4.96 -9.10
N ILE A 31 -0.60 -4.01 -9.61
CA ILE A 31 0.86 -3.95 -9.41
C ILE A 31 1.25 -2.61 -8.81
N ILE A 32 2.29 -2.61 -7.98
CA ILE A 32 2.86 -1.39 -7.40
C ILE A 32 4.24 -1.16 -8.02
N VAL A 33 4.47 0.06 -8.50
CA VAL A 33 5.74 0.47 -9.12
C VAL A 33 6.34 1.61 -8.32
N GLU A 34 7.63 1.49 -8.01
CA GLU A 34 8.39 2.50 -7.30
C GLU A 34 9.74 2.75 -8.01
N ARG A 35 10.19 4.00 -7.99
CA ARG A 35 11.43 4.43 -8.66
C ARG A 35 12.67 4.28 -7.79
N VAL A 36 12.49 4.14 -6.47
CA VAL A 36 13.56 4.02 -5.47
C VAL A 36 13.59 2.62 -4.86
N SER A 37 14.73 2.24 -4.28
CA SER A 37 14.89 0.94 -3.65
C SER A 37 14.02 0.80 -2.39
N PRO A 38 13.63 -0.43 -2.01
CA PRO A 38 12.97 -0.70 -0.74
C PRO A 38 13.74 -0.14 0.46
N ASP A 39 15.07 -0.27 0.49
CA ASP A 39 15.91 0.24 1.58
C ASP A 39 15.78 1.75 1.77
N TYR A 40 15.71 2.51 0.67
CA TYR A 40 15.54 3.97 0.73
C TYR A 40 14.16 4.39 1.26
N ILE A 41 13.16 3.52 1.13
CA ILE A 41 11.80 3.76 1.63
C ILE A 41 11.74 3.44 3.11
N LEU A 42 12.24 2.27 3.49
CA LEU A 42 12.25 1.79 4.88
C LEU A 42 13.15 2.63 5.78
N GLY A 43 14.24 3.20 5.25
CA GLY A 43 15.16 4.06 5.99
C GLY A 43 14.62 5.44 6.36
N ARG A 44 13.34 5.75 6.07
CA ARG A 44 12.77 7.08 6.36
C ARG A 44 11.41 6.97 7.04
N ILE A 45 11.31 7.57 8.22
CA ILE A 45 10.03 7.74 8.91
C ILE A 45 9.29 8.92 8.25
N ARG A 46 8.11 8.64 7.68
CA ARG A 46 7.30 9.65 6.94
C ARG A 46 5.87 9.79 7.47
N ALA A 47 5.44 8.91 8.36
CA ALA A 47 4.14 8.96 9.03
C ALA A 47 4.38 8.97 10.55
N GLY A 48 3.73 9.90 11.26
CA GLY A 48 3.88 10.07 12.71
C GLY A 48 2.59 9.81 13.50
N ILE A 49 1.44 10.14 12.92
CA ILE A 49 0.12 9.95 13.54
C ILE A 49 -0.76 9.18 12.57
N LEU A 50 -1.50 8.20 13.08
CA LEU A 50 -2.56 7.52 12.34
C LEU A 50 -3.90 8.09 12.81
N GLU A 51 -4.59 8.79 11.90
CA GLU A 51 -5.96 9.24 12.17
C GLU A 51 -6.93 8.07 12.15
N GLN A 52 -8.06 8.20 12.84
CA GLN A 52 -9.04 7.11 13.00
C GLN A 52 -9.51 6.53 11.66
N GLY A 53 -9.72 7.36 10.64
CA GLY A 53 -10.12 6.89 9.31
C GLY A 53 -9.05 6.00 8.65
N PHE A 54 -7.77 6.27 8.89
CA PHE A 54 -6.70 5.39 8.41
C PHE A 54 -6.69 4.07 9.17
N VAL A 55 -6.87 4.11 10.50
CA VAL A 55 -6.96 2.91 11.35
C VAL A 55 -8.11 2.00 10.87
N ASP A 56 -9.27 2.58 10.57
CA ASP A 56 -10.43 1.82 10.11
C ASP A 56 -10.20 1.19 8.73
N LEU A 57 -9.55 1.91 7.80
CA LEU A 57 -9.15 1.33 6.50
C LEU A 57 -8.13 0.19 6.65
N VAL A 58 -7.20 0.29 7.61
CA VAL A 58 -6.23 -0.81 7.85
C VAL A 58 -6.93 -2.05 8.41
N ARG A 59 -7.95 -1.87 9.25
CA ARG A 59 -8.82 -2.97 9.70
C ARG A 59 -9.63 -3.56 8.55
N GLU A 60 -10.20 -2.72 7.70
CA GLU A 60 -10.91 -3.16 6.49
C GLU A 60 -9.98 -3.94 5.56
N ALA A 61 -8.74 -3.51 5.39
CA ALA A 61 -7.73 -4.23 4.62
C ALA A 61 -7.29 -5.56 5.28
N GLY A 62 -7.62 -5.80 6.55
CA GLY A 62 -7.29 -7.03 7.27
C GLY A 62 -5.82 -7.15 7.70
N VAL A 63 -5.08 -6.03 7.72
CA VAL A 63 -3.63 -6.01 8.02
C VAL A 63 -3.31 -5.33 9.36
N ASN A 64 -4.30 -5.22 10.24
CA ASN A 64 -4.21 -4.53 11.53
C ASN A 64 -3.58 -5.34 12.67
N GLN A 65 -3.11 -6.58 12.44
CA GLN A 65 -2.59 -7.46 13.50
C GLN A 65 -1.30 -6.95 14.18
N ARG A 66 -0.63 -5.96 13.57
CA ARG A 66 0.64 -5.38 14.05
C ARG A 66 0.48 -3.92 14.49
N MET A 67 -0.76 -3.46 14.68
CA MET A 67 -1.09 -2.15 15.26
C MET A 67 -1.30 -2.31 16.76
#